data_AF-A0A1B4LCP2-F1
#
_entry.id   AF-A0A1B4LCP2-F1
#
_cell.length_a   1.000
_cell.length_b   1.000
_cell.length_c   1.000
_cell.angle_alpha   90.00
_cell.angle_beta   90.00
_cell.angle_gamma   90.00
#
_symmetry.space_group_name_H-M   'P 1'
#
loop_
_entity.id
_entity.type
_entity.pdbx_description
1 polymer ?
#
loop_
_entity_poly.entity_id
_entity_poly.type
_entity_poly.pdbx_seq_one_letter_code
_entity_poly.pdbx_strand_id
1 'polypeptide(L)' 'MYEPPVEVRPFFPLTKCEVDFDRQNDAITLLPSFYAFGCEYTSRGLRIGRDDAFKLIAAIEKALSVD' A
#
# COMPACT_ATOMS: atom_id res chain seq x y z
N MET A 1 -30.43 20.26 -9.88
CA MET A 1 -29.31 19.71 -10.66
C MET A 1 -29.07 18.29 -10.19
N TYR A 2 -28.79 17.34 -11.08
CA TYR A 2 -28.41 15.98 -10.69
C TYR A 2 -26.91 16.00 -10.39
N GLU A 3 -26.54 15.77 -9.12
CA GLU A 3 -25.14 15.55 -8.76
C GLU A 3 -24.82 14.07 -9.02
N PRO A 4 -23.80 13.75 -9.84
CA PRO A 4 -23.41 12.37 -10.04
C PRO A 4 -22.95 11.79 -8.68
N PRO A 5 -23.27 10.51 -8.39
CA PRO A 5 -22.86 9.89 -7.15
C PRO A 5 -21.34 9.96 -7.03
N VAL A 6 -20.85 10.34 -5.85
CA VAL A 6 -19.41 10.33 -5.53
C VAL A 6 -18.91 8.92 -5.81
N GLU A 7 -18.00 8.80 -6.78
CA GLU A 7 -17.37 7.54 -7.14
C GLU A 7 -16.52 7.06 -5.96
N VAL A 8 -17.13 6.28 -5.06
CA VAL A 8 -16.40 5.63 -3.96
C VAL A 8 -15.53 4.57 -4.61
N ARG A 9 -14.21 4.79 -4.61
CA ARG A 9 -13.29 3.78 -5.12
C ARG A 9 -13.46 2.52 -4.29
N PRO A 10 -13.62 1.35 -4.92
CA PRO A 10 -13.69 0.10 -4.18
C PRO A 10 -12.41 -0.08 -3.36
N PHE A 11 -12.57 -0.38 -2.08
CA PHE A 11 -11.47 -0.69 -1.18
C PHE A 11 -11.25 -2.19 -1.19
N PHE A 12 -10.05 -2.62 -1.58
CA PHE A 12 -9.63 -4.00 -1.49
C PHE A 12 -8.56 -4.12 -0.42
N PRO A 13 -8.77 -4.92 0.64
CA PRO A 13 -7.79 -5.07 1.68
C PRO A 13 -6.53 -5.72 1.10
N LEU A 14 -5.39 -5.10 1.43
CA LEU A 14 -4.08 -5.68 1.18
C LEU A 14 -3.95 -7.00 1.96
N THR A 15 -3.63 -8.09 1.27
CA THR A 15 -3.43 -9.41 1.88
C THR A 15 -1.97 -9.73 2.12
N LYS A 16 -1.09 -9.26 1.23
CA LYS A 16 0.36 -9.43 1.29
C LYS A 16 1.04 -8.20 0.73
N CYS A 17 2.20 -7.83 1.26
CA CYS A 17 3.09 -6.90 0.59
C CYS A 17 4.51 -7.45 0.68
N GLU A 18 5.08 -7.78 -0.47
CA GLU A 18 6.50 -8.11 -0.56
C GLU A 18 7.31 -6.81 -0.58
N VAL A 19 8.50 -6.84 0.01
CA VAL A 19 9.39 -5.69 0.12
C VAL A 19 10.73 -6.07 -0.47
N ASP A 20 11.13 -5.34 -1.51
CA ASP A 20 12.46 -5.45 -2.12
C ASP A 20 13.31 -4.23 -1.76
N PHE A 21 14.58 -4.47 -1.41
CA PHE A 21 15.50 -3.44 -0.91
C PHE A 21 16.59 -3.15 -1.94
N ASP A 22 16.50 -1.98 -2.57
CA ASP A 22 17.50 -1.49 -3.50
C ASP A 22 18.52 -0.63 -2.75
N ARG A 23 19.54 -1.28 -2.20
CA ARG A 23 20.63 -0.61 -1.46
C ARG A 23 21.42 0.38 -2.32
N GLN A 24 21.51 0.15 -3.63
CA GLN A 24 22.31 1.02 -4.51
C GLN A 24 21.65 2.39 -4.66
N ASN A 25 20.32 2.41 -4.67
CA ASN A 25 19.54 3.63 -4.86
C ASN A 25 18.87 4.14 -3.57
N ASP A 26 19.22 3.54 -2.43
CA ASP A 26 18.65 3.85 -1.11
C ASP A 26 17.11 3.89 -1.10
N ALA A 27 16.49 2.91 -1.75
CA ALA A 27 15.05 2.83 -1.98
C ALA A 27 14.51 1.43 -1.68
N ILE A 28 13.21 1.35 -1.39
CA ILE A 28 12.50 0.09 -1.27
C ILE A 28 11.36 0.04 -2.29
N THR A 29 11.05 -1.16 -2.77
CA THR A 29 9.90 -1.40 -3.63
C THR A 29 8.88 -2.25 -2.89
N LEU A 30 7.65 -1.74 -2.77
CA LEU A 30 6.51 -2.43 -2.19
C LEU A 30 5.72 -3.11 -3.30
N LEU A 31 5.50 -4.41 -3.18
CA LEU A 31 4.74 -5.22 -4.14
C LEU A 31 3.46 -5.72 -3.47
N PRO A 32 2.34 -4.99 -3.58
CA PRO A 32 1.11 -5.34 -2.90
C PRO A 32 0.33 -6.44 -3.65
N SER A 33 -0.25 -7.34 -2.86
CA SER A 33 -1.31 -8.24 -3.28
C SER A 33 -2.59 -7.93 -2.52
N PHE A 34 -3.73 -8.02 -3.20
CA PHE A 34 -5.05 -7.79 -2.62
C PHE A 34 -6.02 -8.87 -3.08
N TYR A 35 -7.00 -9.19 -2.24
CA TYR A 35 -8.04 -10.15 -2.56
C TYR A 35 -9.30 -9.43 -3.03
N ALA A 36 -9.75 -9.76 -4.23
CA ALA A 36 -10.96 -9.21 -4.83
C ALA A 36 -11.69 -10.31 -5.60
N PHE A 37 -13.01 -10.27 -5.68
CA PHE A 37 -13.80 -11.16 -6.56
C PHE A 37 -13.46 -12.67 -6.48
N GLY A 38 -12.99 -13.16 -5.33
CA GLY A 38 -12.61 -14.58 -5.16
C GLY A 38 -11.18 -14.94 -5.58
N CYS A 39 -10.37 -13.96 -6.00
CA CYS A 39 -9.01 -14.16 -6.50
C CYS A 39 -7.99 -13.22 -5.85
N GLU A 40 -6.72 -13.63 -5.84
CA GLU A 40 -5.60 -12.75 -5.48
C GLU A 40 -5.12 -11.99 -6.72
N TYR A 41 -4.94 -10.69 -6.55
CA TYR A 41 -4.43 -9.78 -7.58
C TYR A 41 -3.17 -9.09 -7.09
N THR A 42 -2.26 -8.79 -8.01
CA THR A 42 -1.08 -7.96 -7.77
C THR A 42 -1.24 -6.61 -8.47
N SER A 43 -0.50 -5.60 -8.03
CA SER A 43 -0.37 -4.33 -8.78
C SER A 43 1.07 -4.01 -9.14
N ARG A 44 1.24 -2.89 -9.86
CA ARG A 44 2.55 -2.27 -10.03
C ARG A 44 3.17 -2.01 -8.66
N GLY A 45 4.46 -2.32 -8.55
CA GLY A 45 5.22 -2.01 -7.35
C GLY A 45 5.33 -0.51 -7.10
N LEU A 46 5.25 -0.12 -5.83
CA LEU A 46 5.46 1.25 -5.39
C LEU A 46 6.88 1.38 -4.85
N ARG A 47 7.71 2.12 -5.58
CA ARG A 47 9.07 2.44 -5.14
C ARG A 47 9.06 3.71 -4.30
N ILE A 48 9.63 3.64 -3.10
CA ILE A 48 9.75 4.77 -2.17
C ILE A 48 11.19 4.91 -1.68
N GLY A 49 11.59 6.16 -1.42
CA GLY A 49 12.89 6.47 -0.83
C GLY A 49 12.91 6.24 0.69
N ARG A 50 14.09 6.31 1.28
CA ARG A 50 14.32 6.14 2.73
C ARG A 50 13.37 6.95 3.62
N ASP A 51 13.21 8.25 3.36
CA ASP A 51 12.41 9.12 4.24
C ASP A 51 10.93 8.74 4.22
N ASP A 52 10.39 8.38 3.05
CA ASP A 52 9.00 7.94 2.92
C ASP A 52 8.80 6.53 3.48
N ALA A 53 9.83 5.67 3.43
CA ALA A 53 9.80 4.38 4.10
C ALA A 53 9.70 4.52 5.63
N PHE A 54 10.45 5.44 6.24
CA PHE A 54 10.33 5.71 7.67
C PHE A 54 8.94 6.27 8.05
N LYS A 55 8.37 7.15 7.22
CA LYS A 55 6.98 7.62 7.43
C LYS A 55 5.97 6.48 7.35
N LEU A 56 6.14 5.56 6.39
CA LEU A 56 5.27 4.40 6.26
C LEU A 56 5.35 3.49 7.49
N ILE A 57 6.57 3.19 7.96
CA ILE A 57 6.78 2.39 9.18
C ILE A 57 6.07 3.05 10.37
N ALA A 58 6.32 4.34 10.61
CA ALA A 58 5.69 5.07 11.72
C ALA A 58 4.15 5.10 11.61
N ALA A 59 3.60 5.19 10.40
CA ALA A 59 2.15 5.14 10.18
C ALA A 59 1.57 3.75 10.50
N ILE A 60 2.26 2.67 10.10
CA ILE A 60 1.87 1.30 10.41
C ILE A 60 1.96 1.05 11.92
N GLU A 61 3.07 1.42 12.56
CA GLU A 61 3.26 1.29 14.01
C GLU A 61 2.16 2.02 14.77
N LYS A 62 1.85 3.27 14.36
CA LYS A 62 0.76 4.04 14.96
C LYS A 62 -0.61 3.38 14.77
N ALA A 63 -0.89 2.80 13.60
CA ALA A 63 -2.16 2.14 13.32
C ALA A 63 -2.33 0.81 14.06
N LEU A 64 -1.22 0.12 14.34
CA LEU A 64 -1.19 -1.14 15.08
C LEU A 64 -1.05 -0.95 16.60
N SER A 65 -0.69 0.26 17.06
CA SER A 65 -0.65 0.60 18.48
C SER A 65 -2.07 0.46 19.05
N VAL A 66 -2.25 -0.53 19.92
CA VAL A 66 -3.52 -0.76 20.61
C VAL A 66 -3.47 0.00 21.94
N ASP A 67 -3.61 1.32 21.87
CA ASP A 67 -3.83 2.21 23.02
C ASP A 67 -4.92 3.25 22.68
#